data_AF-A0A3C0A072-F1
#
_entry.id   AF-A0A3C0A072-F1
#
_cell.length_a   1.000
_cell.length_b   1.000
_cell.length_c   1.000
_cell.angle_alpha   90.00
_cell.angle_beta   90.00
_cell.angle_gamma   90.00
#
_symmetry.space_group_name_H-M   'P 1'
#
loop_
_entity.id
_entity.type
_entity.pdbx_description
1 polymer ?
#
loop_
_entity_poly.entity_id
_entity_poly.type
_entity_poly.pdbx_seq_one_letter_code
_entity_poly.pdbx_strand_id
1 'polypeptide(L)'
;MKKLLTLVATVIFSAQIAYCAEEFGALNLNEARKVSIPIPAIPETAISGNTLKTVRRINGVVWPNCQEASVSIDPSGDIYRNGDRIGRNASTFRVNCVGDVAWVTTGSEMYLNETQLGRNASFTYGISAFSSVVAWSESDGDMHKNDETLGRDASTFAIAPYNGVVVWKATDGDIYKDTEELGRNANSFSLSYKGIAAWSNTSGDMYRDAQQLGRNVRSFIISGNTGDVAWMSTGDELYKNSSQISRDAATFKINPDGQVLWVDRDGVSHATR
;
A
#
# COMPACT_ATOMS: atom_id res chain seq x y z
N MET A 1 -29.65 11.11 -52.74
CA MET A 1 -28.77 12.21 -52.27
C MET A 1 -29.12 12.51 -50.82
N LYS A 2 -28.09 12.64 -49.98
CA LYS A 2 -28.05 13.11 -48.58
C LYS A 2 -28.60 12.19 -47.47
N LYS A 3 -27.62 11.69 -46.73
CA LYS A 3 -27.62 11.11 -45.37
C LYS A 3 -28.35 12.01 -44.37
N LEU A 4 -28.99 11.38 -43.37
CA LEU A 4 -28.88 11.84 -41.99
C LEU A 4 -28.83 10.61 -41.08
N LEU A 5 -27.68 10.42 -40.42
CA LEU A 5 -27.51 9.50 -39.30
C LEU A 5 -28.28 10.06 -38.10
N THR A 6 -29.02 9.22 -37.39
CA THR A 6 -29.38 9.48 -35.99
C THR A 6 -28.96 8.25 -35.19
N LEU A 7 -27.87 8.42 -34.45
CA LEU A 7 -27.30 7.45 -33.53
C LEU A 7 -28.17 7.48 -32.26
N VAL A 8 -28.94 6.43 -32.01
CA VAL A 8 -29.61 6.22 -30.71
C VAL A 8 -28.66 5.41 -29.85
N ALA A 9 -28.12 6.05 -28.81
CA ALA A 9 -27.32 5.41 -27.79
C ALA A 9 -28.23 4.57 -26.88
N THR A 10 -28.15 3.25 -26.99
CA THR A 10 -28.76 2.33 -26.04
C THR A 10 -27.84 2.18 -24.84
N VAL A 11 -28.27 2.72 -23.70
CA VAL A 11 -27.69 2.48 -22.37
C VAL A 11 -28.03 1.05 -21.96
N ILE A 12 -27.03 0.17 -21.89
CA ILE A 12 -27.17 -1.14 -21.26
C ILE A 12 -26.73 -1.00 -19.81
N PHE A 13 -27.71 -0.90 -18.92
CA PHE A 13 -27.55 -1.24 -17.51
C PHE A 13 -27.38 -2.75 -17.41
N SER A 14 -26.27 -3.21 -16.87
CA SER A 14 -26.15 -4.57 -16.34
C SER A 14 -25.57 -4.48 -14.93
N ALA A 15 -26.48 -4.63 -13.97
CA ALA A 15 -26.17 -4.86 -12.58
C ALA A 15 -25.49 -6.22 -12.41
N GLN A 16 -24.39 -6.25 -11.66
CA GLN A 16 -24.01 -7.41 -10.87
C GLN A 16 -23.61 -6.91 -9.48
N ILE A 17 -24.61 -6.92 -8.60
CA ILE A 17 -24.45 -6.99 -7.15
C ILE A 17 -24.33 -8.48 -6.84
N ALA A 18 -23.22 -8.94 -6.28
CA ALA A 18 -23.15 -10.20 -5.53
C ALA A 18 -21.79 -10.37 -4.81
N TYR A 19 -21.89 -10.48 -3.49
CA TYR A 19 -21.12 -11.33 -2.57
C TYR A 19 -19.63 -11.06 -2.31
N CYS A 20 -19.35 -10.64 -1.07
CA CYS A 20 -18.80 -11.55 -0.06
C CYS A 20 -19.04 -11.01 1.36
N ALA A 21 -20.05 -11.59 2.01
CA ALA A 21 -20.09 -11.74 3.46
C ALA A 21 -19.71 -13.20 3.76
N GLU A 22 -19.13 -13.40 4.95
CA GLU A 22 -18.75 -14.67 5.61
C GLU A 22 -17.27 -15.07 5.58
N GLU A 23 -16.84 -15.65 6.71
CA GLU A 23 -15.49 -15.94 7.22
C GLU A 23 -14.80 -14.70 7.85
N PHE A 24 -14.67 -14.54 9.16
CA PHE A 24 -14.15 -15.48 10.15
C PHE A 24 -14.86 -15.37 11.51
N GLY A 25 -14.97 -16.54 12.16
CA GLY A 25 -15.44 -16.69 13.53
C GLY A 25 -14.53 -16.03 14.57
N ALA A 26 -15.09 -15.94 15.77
CA ALA A 26 -14.42 -15.45 16.97
C ALA A 26 -13.03 -16.06 17.14
N LEU A 27 -11.98 -15.23 17.07
CA LEU A 27 -10.64 -15.59 17.49
C LEU A 27 -10.37 -15.03 18.89
N ASN A 28 -9.86 -15.93 19.72
CA ASN A 28 -9.57 -15.82 21.14
C ASN A 28 -8.53 -14.70 21.43
N LEU A 29 -8.79 -13.91 22.48
CA LEU A 29 -8.32 -12.52 22.67
C LEU A 29 -6.98 -12.36 23.40
N ASN A 30 -6.01 -13.28 23.25
CA ASN A 30 -4.71 -13.18 23.94
C ASN A 30 -3.50 -12.85 23.06
N GLU A 31 -3.70 -12.46 21.79
CA GLU A 31 -2.60 -12.06 20.89
C GLU A 31 -2.80 -10.67 20.23
N ALA A 32 -3.45 -9.73 20.91
CA ALA A 32 -3.50 -8.33 20.50
C ALA A 32 -2.15 -7.62 20.78
N ARG A 33 -1.05 -8.11 20.20
CA ARG A 33 0.22 -7.39 20.08
C ARG A 33 0.57 -7.27 18.60
N LYS A 34 0.58 -6.02 18.13
CA LYS A 34 1.00 -5.59 16.78
C LYS A 34 0.13 -6.11 15.63
N VAL A 35 -1.12 -5.65 15.55
CA VAL A 35 -1.84 -5.67 14.27
C VAL A 35 -1.33 -4.47 13.45
N SER A 36 -0.15 -4.60 12.86
CA SER A 36 0.11 -3.90 11.60
C SER A 36 -0.77 -4.59 10.56
N ILE A 37 -1.72 -3.87 9.99
CA ILE A 37 -2.31 -4.33 8.72
C ILE A 37 -1.13 -4.39 7.76
N PRO A 38 -0.79 -5.55 7.18
CA PRO A 38 0.26 -5.61 6.20
C PRO A 38 -0.16 -4.69 5.06
N ILE A 39 0.62 -3.62 4.85
CA ILE A 39 0.65 -2.95 3.56
C ILE A 39 0.92 -4.09 2.57
N PRO A 40 0.11 -4.27 1.50
CA PRO A 40 0.33 -5.33 0.55
C PRO A 40 1.67 -5.07 -0.13
N ALA A 41 2.73 -5.66 0.41
CA ALA A 41 3.94 -5.87 -0.33
C ALA A 41 3.57 -6.82 -1.47
N ILE A 42 3.68 -6.32 -2.70
CA ILE A 42 3.75 -7.17 -3.89
C ILE A 42 4.83 -8.22 -3.58
N PRO A 43 4.53 -9.52 -3.71
CA PRO A 43 5.36 -10.60 -3.22
C PRO A 43 6.80 -10.40 -3.66
N GLU A 44 7.69 -10.33 -2.67
CA GLU A 44 9.11 -10.42 -2.88
C GLU A 44 9.40 -11.88 -3.26
N THR A 45 9.65 -12.12 -4.55
CA THR A 45 9.98 -13.47 -4.99
C THR A 45 11.48 -13.69 -4.77
N ALA A 46 11.86 -14.06 -3.55
CA ALA A 46 13.22 -14.53 -3.27
C ALA A 46 13.48 -15.83 -4.07
N ILE A 47 14.60 -15.87 -4.80
CA ILE A 47 14.91 -16.93 -5.75
C ILE A 47 15.47 -18.16 -5.02
N SER A 48 14.91 -19.32 -5.32
CA SER A 48 15.57 -20.62 -5.17
C SER A 48 15.21 -21.46 -6.40
N GLY A 49 16.24 -22.00 -7.05
CA GLY A 49 16.26 -23.06 -8.07
C GLY A 49 15.11 -23.16 -9.09
N ASN A 50 15.46 -23.06 -10.39
CA ASN A 50 14.67 -23.45 -11.56
C ASN A 50 13.16 -23.27 -11.42
N THR A 51 12.65 -22.06 -11.65
CA THR A 51 11.19 -21.91 -11.79
C THR A 51 10.84 -20.91 -12.88
N LEU A 52 10.29 -21.42 -13.99
CA LEU A 52 9.36 -20.67 -14.84
C LEU A 52 8.14 -20.33 -13.97
N LYS A 53 8.21 -19.24 -13.21
CA LYS A 53 7.07 -18.73 -12.44
C LYS A 53 6.25 -17.81 -13.33
N THR A 54 5.24 -18.36 -13.99
CA THR A 54 4.09 -17.54 -14.38
C THR A 54 3.52 -16.98 -13.08
N VAL A 55 3.70 -15.68 -12.82
CA VAL A 55 3.21 -15.03 -11.60
C VAL A 55 1.68 -14.98 -11.68
N ARG A 56 1.03 -16.07 -11.26
CA ARG A 56 -0.41 -16.12 -11.03
C ARG A 56 -0.65 -15.78 -9.56
N ARG A 57 -1.24 -14.59 -9.37
CA ARG A 57 -1.89 -14.08 -8.15
C ARG A 57 -0.94 -13.49 -7.10
N ILE A 58 -1.21 -12.22 -6.79
CA ILE A 58 -0.63 -11.47 -5.67
C ILE A 58 -1.65 -11.48 -4.52
N ASN A 59 -1.33 -12.18 -3.43
CA ASN A 59 -1.78 -12.00 -2.03
C ASN A 59 -3.22 -11.50 -1.76
N GLY A 60 -4.24 -12.32 -2.03
CA GLY A 60 -5.56 -12.26 -1.36
C GLY A 60 -6.43 -11.00 -1.60
N VAL A 61 -5.87 -9.92 -2.12
CA VAL A 61 -6.58 -8.74 -2.59
C VAL A 61 -6.69 -8.88 -4.10
N VAL A 62 -7.82 -9.41 -4.54
CA VAL A 62 -8.16 -9.42 -5.97
C VAL A 62 -8.47 -7.97 -6.34
N TRP A 63 -7.51 -7.30 -6.96
CA TRP A 63 -7.81 -6.09 -7.69
C TRP A 63 -8.45 -6.50 -9.02
N PRO A 64 -9.76 -6.25 -9.23
CA PRO A 64 -10.36 -6.50 -10.53
C PRO A 64 -9.60 -5.67 -11.57
N ASN A 65 -9.18 -6.30 -12.66
CA ASN A 65 -8.51 -5.70 -13.83
C ASN A 65 -6.97 -5.57 -13.81
N CYS A 66 -6.22 -6.31 -12.98
CA CYS A 66 -4.77 -6.41 -13.20
C CYS A 66 -4.47 -7.16 -14.50
N GLN A 67 -3.72 -6.55 -15.42
CA GLN A 67 -3.26 -7.23 -16.62
C GLN A 67 -2.25 -8.32 -16.22
N GLU A 68 -2.47 -9.54 -16.74
CA GLU A 68 -1.50 -10.61 -16.60
C GLU A 68 -0.29 -10.32 -17.50
N ALA A 69 0.76 -9.70 -16.96
CA ALA A 69 2.06 -9.68 -17.63
C ALA A 69 2.80 -10.99 -17.33
N SER A 70 3.23 -11.70 -18.38
CA SER A 70 4.11 -12.85 -18.21
C SER A 70 5.53 -12.35 -18.00
N VAL A 71 6.05 -12.47 -16.78
CA VAL A 71 7.43 -12.09 -16.44
C VAL A 71 8.17 -13.32 -15.98
N SER A 72 9.35 -13.56 -16.55
CA SER A 72 10.21 -14.68 -16.19
C SER A 72 11.66 -14.23 -16.08
N ILE A 73 12.42 -14.90 -15.23
CA ILE A 73 13.86 -14.74 -15.12
C ILE A 73 14.52 -16.09 -15.38
N ASP A 74 15.60 -16.12 -16.15
CA ASP A 74 16.36 -17.34 -16.40
C ASP A 74 17.54 -17.52 -15.41
N PRO A 75 18.20 -18.69 -15.38
CA PRO A 75 19.31 -18.94 -14.45
C PRO A 75 20.53 -18.02 -14.63
N SER A 76 20.67 -17.34 -15.77
CA SER A 76 21.73 -16.35 -16.00
C SER A 76 21.35 -14.96 -15.47
N GLY A 77 20.13 -14.78 -14.99
CA GLY A 77 19.60 -13.50 -14.52
C GLY A 77 19.04 -12.63 -15.64
N ASP A 78 18.87 -13.16 -16.85
CA ASP A 78 18.16 -12.43 -17.90
C ASP A 78 16.66 -12.42 -17.56
N ILE A 79 16.05 -11.23 -17.56
CA ILE A 79 14.64 -11.02 -17.27
C ILE A 79 13.88 -10.75 -18.56
N TYR A 80 12.72 -11.39 -18.69
CA TYR A 80 11.88 -11.37 -19.89
C TYR A 80 10.47 -10.95 -19.52
N ARG A 81 9.85 -10.15 -20.39
CA ARG A 81 8.43 -9.76 -20.33
C ARG A 81 7.78 -10.16 -21.63
N ASN A 82 6.76 -10.99 -21.56
CA ASN A 82 6.02 -11.53 -22.72
C ASN A 82 6.94 -12.20 -23.76
N GLY A 83 8.05 -12.80 -23.31
CA GLY A 83 9.05 -13.46 -24.16
C GLY A 83 10.20 -12.56 -24.62
N ASP A 84 10.07 -11.23 -24.53
CA ASP A 84 11.12 -10.29 -24.88
C ASP A 84 12.04 -10.03 -23.69
N ARG A 85 13.35 -10.08 -23.90
CA ARG A 85 14.33 -9.78 -22.83
C ARG A 85 14.33 -8.27 -22.55
N ILE A 86 14.08 -7.90 -21.31
CA ILE A 86 14.06 -6.50 -20.84
C ILE A 86 15.29 -6.14 -19.98
N GLY A 87 16.08 -7.13 -19.55
CA GLY A 87 17.22 -6.88 -18.67
C GLY A 87 18.13 -8.09 -18.51
N ARG A 88 19.28 -7.88 -17.85
CA ARG A 88 20.30 -8.90 -17.56
C ARG A 88 20.78 -8.79 -16.12
N ASN A 89 21.30 -9.89 -15.58
CA ASN A 89 21.85 -9.97 -14.22
C ASN A 89 20.85 -9.53 -13.13
N ALA A 90 19.55 -9.71 -13.35
CA ALA A 90 18.53 -9.40 -12.36
C ALA A 90 18.70 -10.31 -11.13
N SER A 91 18.71 -9.71 -9.95
CA SER A 91 18.74 -10.42 -8.67
C SER A 91 17.34 -10.61 -8.09
N THR A 92 16.47 -9.62 -8.27
CA THR A 92 15.08 -9.63 -7.81
C THR A 92 14.22 -8.80 -8.77
N PHE A 93 12.92 -9.07 -8.82
CA PHE A 93 11.96 -8.25 -9.56
C PHE A 93 10.59 -8.22 -8.87
N ARG A 94 9.80 -7.19 -9.18
CA ARG A 94 8.41 -7.00 -8.81
C ARG A 94 7.62 -6.54 -10.04
N VAL A 95 6.36 -6.97 -10.12
CA VAL A 95 5.47 -6.66 -11.25
C VAL A 95 4.21 -5.99 -10.71
N ASN A 96 3.73 -4.95 -11.39
CA ASN A 96 2.49 -4.28 -11.03
C ASN A 96 1.31 -4.69 -11.93
N CYS A 97 0.12 -4.13 -11.69
CA CYS A 97 -1.11 -4.48 -12.41
C CYS A 97 -1.20 -3.92 -13.83
N VAL A 98 -0.32 -2.99 -14.20
CA VAL A 98 -0.22 -2.46 -15.57
C VAL A 98 0.89 -3.14 -16.38
N GLY A 99 1.58 -4.13 -15.79
CA GLY A 99 2.59 -4.94 -16.47
C GLY A 99 3.99 -4.33 -16.50
N ASP A 100 4.23 -3.30 -15.69
CA ASP A 100 5.58 -2.79 -15.46
C ASP A 100 6.35 -3.70 -14.52
N VAL A 101 7.66 -3.76 -14.75
CA VAL A 101 8.59 -4.60 -14.00
C VAL A 101 9.65 -3.72 -13.35
N ALA A 102 9.63 -3.62 -12.03
CA ALA A 102 10.71 -3.02 -11.25
C ALA A 102 11.70 -4.12 -10.86
N TRP A 103 12.99 -3.94 -11.10
CA TRP A 103 13.98 -4.98 -10.83
C TRP A 103 15.33 -4.39 -10.47
N VAL A 104 16.12 -5.18 -9.72
CA VAL A 104 17.46 -4.82 -9.26
C VAL A 104 18.47 -5.79 -9.86
N THR A 105 19.64 -5.31 -10.27
CA THR A 105 20.74 -6.17 -10.71
C THR A 105 21.55 -6.73 -9.53
N THR A 106 22.33 -7.79 -9.77
CA THR A 106 23.35 -8.24 -8.81
C THR A 106 24.40 -7.17 -8.48
N GLY A 107 24.54 -6.14 -9.33
CA GLY A 107 25.37 -4.95 -9.12
C GLY A 107 24.68 -3.81 -8.37
N SER A 108 23.48 -4.04 -7.80
CA SER A 108 22.69 -3.03 -7.08
C SER A 108 22.26 -1.85 -7.95
N GLU A 109 21.97 -2.08 -9.23
CA GLU A 109 21.38 -1.07 -10.11
C GLU A 109 19.86 -1.26 -10.13
N MET A 110 19.11 -0.17 -9.98
CA MET A 110 17.64 -0.18 -9.99
C MET A 110 17.12 0.11 -11.40
N TYR A 111 16.12 -0.64 -11.84
CA TYR A 111 15.47 -0.48 -13.14
C TYR A 111 13.95 -0.49 -13.02
N LEU A 112 13.31 0.25 -13.92
CA LEU A 112 11.91 0.12 -14.27
C LEU A 112 11.82 -0.23 -15.75
N ASN A 113 11.34 -1.43 -16.04
CA ASN A 113 11.41 -2.05 -17.36
C ASN A 113 12.86 -1.99 -17.88
N GLU A 114 13.11 -1.42 -19.05
CA GLU A 114 14.46 -1.30 -19.64
C GLU A 114 15.23 -0.05 -19.16
N THR A 115 14.61 0.80 -18.31
CA THR A 115 15.18 2.10 -17.91
C THR A 115 15.89 2.00 -16.57
N GLN A 116 17.17 2.39 -16.53
CA GLN A 116 17.92 2.50 -15.27
C GLN A 116 17.44 3.73 -14.49
N LEU A 117 17.00 3.50 -13.25
CA LEU A 117 16.56 4.54 -12.33
C LEU A 117 17.72 5.04 -11.45
N GLY A 118 18.66 4.15 -11.09
CA GLY A 118 19.74 4.50 -10.18
C GLY A 118 20.71 3.36 -9.90
N ARG A 119 21.59 3.60 -8.93
CA ARG A 119 22.66 2.68 -8.48
C ARG A 119 22.63 2.57 -6.96
N ASN A 120 23.42 1.64 -6.42
CA ASN A 120 23.49 1.33 -4.98
C ASN A 120 22.14 0.97 -4.34
N ALA A 121 21.19 0.52 -5.15
CA ALA A 121 19.87 0.16 -4.70
C ALA A 121 19.95 -0.95 -3.65
N SER A 122 19.36 -0.70 -2.49
CA SER A 122 19.05 -1.77 -1.56
C SER A 122 18.05 -2.72 -2.21
N PHE A 123 18.00 -3.96 -1.73
CA PHE A 123 16.96 -4.90 -2.16
C PHE A 123 15.56 -4.53 -1.63
N THR A 124 15.42 -3.42 -0.91
CA THR A 124 14.13 -2.91 -0.42
C THR A 124 13.59 -1.86 -1.40
N TYR A 125 12.62 -2.28 -2.22
CA TYR A 125 11.92 -1.43 -3.16
C TYR A 125 10.45 -1.87 -3.31
N GLY A 126 9.60 -0.96 -3.81
CA GLY A 126 8.21 -1.22 -4.14
C GLY A 126 7.84 -0.56 -5.45
N ILE A 127 6.86 -1.14 -6.15
CA ILE A 127 6.26 -0.56 -7.36
C ILE A 127 4.78 -0.30 -7.08
N SER A 128 4.28 0.85 -7.51
CA SER A 128 2.87 1.21 -7.41
C SER A 128 2.03 0.26 -8.28
N ALA A 129 0.90 -0.20 -7.75
CA ALA A 129 0.09 -1.21 -8.42
C ALA A 129 -0.46 -0.74 -9.78
N PHE A 130 -0.85 0.54 -9.88
CA PHE A 130 -1.54 1.09 -11.05
C PHE A 130 -0.80 2.26 -11.70
N SER A 131 0.46 2.50 -11.32
CA SER A 131 1.29 3.52 -11.93
C SER A 131 2.73 3.03 -12.10
N SER A 132 3.43 3.61 -13.08
CA SER A 132 4.84 3.35 -13.37
C SER A 132 5.77 4.09 -12.40
N VAL A 133 5.51 3.94 -11.09
CA VAL A 133 6.27 4.57 -10.02
C VAL A 133 6.90 3.51 -9.15
N VAL A 134 8.20 3.67 -8.91
CA VAL A 134 9.02 2.83 -8.06
C VAL A 134 9.51 3.66 -6.88
N ALA A 135 9.31 3.17 -5.67
CA ALA A 135 9.96 3.68 -4.47
C ALA A 135 11.08 2.72 -4.09
N TRP A 136 12.29 3.22 -3.89
CA TRP A 136 13.44 2.41 -3.53
C TRP A 136 14.40 3.23 -2.67
N SER A 137 15.23 2.55 -1.89
CA SER A 137 16.28 3.21 -1.11
C SER A 137 17.65 2.68 -1.48
N GLU A 138 18.68 3.52 -1.39
CA GLU A 138 20.07 3.10 -1.40
C GLU A 138 20.43 2.37 -0.11
N SER A 139 21.56 1.65 -0.13
CA SER A 139 22.06 0.93 1.06
C SER A 139 22.46 1.83 2.23
N ASP A 140 22.74 3.11 1.95
CA ASP A 140 23.09 4.14 2.95
C ASP A 140 21.86 4.91 3.46
N GLY A 141 20.67 4.66 2.89
CA GLY A 141 19.41 5.23 3.35
C GLY A 141 18.86 6.36 2.48
N ASP A 142 19.52 6.75 1.39
CA ASP A 142 18.93 7.72 0.46
C ASP A 142 17.65 7.14 -0.17
N MET A 143 16.56 7.90 -0.11
CA MET A 143 15.23 7.48 -0.56
C MET A 143 14.93 8.05 -1.93
N HIS A 144 14.38 7.24 -2.82
CA HIS A 144 14.11 7.60 -4.20
C HIS A 144 12.69 7.28 -4.64
N LYS A 145 12.21 8.07 -5.58
CA LYS A 145 10.99 7.85 -6.36
C LYS A 145 11.36 7.91 -7.84
N ASN A 146 11.32 6.77 -8.51
CA ASN A 146 11.96 6.60 -9.82
C ASN A 146 13.43 7.06 -9.75
N ASP A 147 13.86 7.97 -10.62
CA ASP A 147 15.21 8.54 -10.66
C ASP A 147 15.38 9.80 -9.79
N GLU A 148 14.33 10.22 -9.06
CA GLU A 148 14.35 11.38 -8.17
C GLU A 148 14.73 11.00 -6.74
N THR A 149 15.66 11.74 -6.13
CA THR A 149 15.96 11.63 -4.69
C THR A 149 14.93 12.41 -3.87
N LEU A 150 14.25 11.72 -2.94
CA LEU A 150 13.30 12.30 -2.01
C LEU A 150 13.96 12.83 -0.73
N GLY A 151 15.00 12.17 -0.25
CA GLY A 151 15.64 12.49 1.02
C GLY A 151 16.66 11.45 1.45
N ARG A 152 17.11 11.54 2.71
CA ARG A 152 18.18 10.70 3.27
C ARG A 152 17.73 9.96 4.51
N ASP A 153 18.54 9.00 4.93
CA ASP A 153 18.40 8.27 6.20
C ASP A 153 17.03 7.59 6.37
N ALA A 154 16.42 7.10 5.28
CA ALA A 154 15.15 6.40 5.33
C ALA A 154 15.29 5.05 6.04
N SER A 155 14.44 4.86 7.06
CA SER A 155 14.36 3.61 7.82
C SER A 155 13.26 2.68 7.32
N THR A 156 12.21 3.24 6.72
CA THR A 156 11.07 2.49 6.18
C THR A 156 10.23 3.39 5.26
N PHE A 157 9.52 2.80 4.30
CA PHE A 157 8.64 3.52 3.40
C PHE A 157 7.42 2.67 2.98
N ALA A 158 6.44 3.33 2.40
CA ALA A 158 5.30 2.76 1.70
C ALA A 158 5.03 3.54 0.41
N ILE A 159 4.51 2.87 -0.61
CA ILE A 159 4.10 3.48 -1.88
C ILE A 159 2.60 3.27 -2.10
N ALA A 160 1.91 4.34 -2.48
CA ALA A 160 0.48 4.31 -2.74
C ALA A 160 0.20 3.51 -4.02
N PRO A 161 -0.71 2.51 -3.98
CA PRO A 161 -1.02 1.68 -5.13
C PRO A 161 -1.59 2.44 -6.34
N TYR A 162 -2.32 3.54 -6.13
CA TYR A 162 -2.98 4.26 -7.23
C TYR A 162 -2.08 5.23 -7.99
N ASN A 163 -1.36 6.08 -7.24
CA ASN A 163 -0.67 7.26 -7.78
C ASN A 163 0.82 7.31 -7.46
N GLY A 164 1.35 6.29 -6.78
CA GLY A 164 2.77 6.20 -6.48
C GLY A 164 3.28 7.22 -5.47
N VAL A 165 2.42 7.90 -4.72
CA VAL A 165 2.83 8.73 -3.58
C VAL A 165 3.64 7.88 -2.60
N VAL A 166 4.80 8.38 -2.18
CA VAL A 166 5.68 7.69 -1.25
C VAL A 166 5.53 8.32 0.13
N VAL A 167 5.34 7.51 1.17
CA VAL A 167 5.44 7.97 2.56
C VAL A 167 6.57 7.22 3.21
N TRP A 168 7.51 7.94 3.79
CA TRP A 168 8.72 7.36 4.35
C TRP A 168 9.09 8.01 5.67
N LYS A 169 9.77 7.24 6.51
CA LYS A 169 10.20 7.65 7.84
C LYS A 169 11.71 7.61 7.91
N ALA A 170 12.33 8.73 8.25
CA ALA A 170 13.75 8.83 8.54
C ALA A 170 14.12 8.11 9.85
N THR A 171 15.41 7.80 10.03
CA THR A 171 15.92 7.10 11.22
C THR A 171 15.77 7.91 12.51
N ASP A 172 15.78 9.25 12.42
CA ASP A 172 15.52 10.18 13.53
C ASP A 172 14.03 10.28 13.92
N GLY A 173 13.15 9.68 13.12
CA GLY A 173 11.71 9.64 13.35
C GLY A 173 10.93 10.71 12.60
N ASP A 174 11.57 11.56 11.78
CA ASP A 174 10.83 12.46 10.91
C ASP A 174 10.10 11.67 9.82
N ILE A 175 8.88 12.09 9.46
CA ILE A 175 8.03 11.41 8.48
C ILE A 175 7.70 12.35 7.35
N TYR A 176 7.78 11.83 6.13
CA TYR A 176 7.67 12.60 4.90
C TYR A 176 6.64 11.98 3.97
N LYS A 177 6.02 12.82 3.15
CA LYS A 177 5.25 12.43 1.97
C LYS A 177 5.95 13.00 0.75
N ASP A 178 6.46 12.12 -0.11
CA ASP A 178 7.43 12.46 -1.14
C ASP A 178 8.57 13.31 -0.51
N THR A 179 8.68 14.59 -0.83
CA THR A 179 9.69 15.51 -0.25
C THR A 179 9.15 16.39 0.89
N GLU A 180 7.86 16.32 1.21
CA GLU A 180 7.21 17.16 2.22
C GLU A 180 7.28 16.54 3.62
N GLU A 181 7.84 17.24 4.61
CA GLU A 181 7.81 16.83 6.03
C GLU A 181 6.37 16.92 6.56
N LEU A 182 5.83 15.79 7.01
CA LEU A 182 4.51 15.71 7.67
C LEU A 182 4.61 15.97 9.17
N GLY A 183 5.75 15.64 9.78
CA GLY A 183 5.98 15.85 11.21
C GLY A 183 7.12 14.97 11.74
N ARG A 184 7.21 14.91 13.08
CA ARG A 184 8.37 14.36 13.79
C ARG A 184 7.99 13.28 14.79
N ASN A 185 9.00 12.50 15.17
CA ASN A 185 8.88 11.43 16.16
C ASN A 185 7.83 10.37 15.77
N ALA A 186 7.68 10.08 14.50
CA ALA A 186 6.75 9.07 14.01
C ALA A 186 7.10 7.69 14.58
N ASN A 187 6.14 7.12 15.30
CA ASN A 187 6.23 5.78 15.87
C ASN A 187 5.76 4.73 14.85
N SER A 188 4.61 4.97 14.22
CA SER A 188 4.02 4.07 13.22
C SER A 188 3.22 4.84 12.19
N PHE A 189 3.12 4.33 10.95
CA PHE A 189 2.30 4.90 9.89
C PHE A 189 1.65 3.83 9.02
N SER A 190 0.61 4.23 8.30
CA SER A 190 -0.08 3.45 7.29
C SER A 190 -0.49 4.37 6.13
N LEU A 191 -0.61 3.80 4.94
CA LEU A 191 -0.86 4.54 3.70
C LEU A 191 -2.11 4.01 3.01
N SER A 192 -3.01 4.91 2.61
CA SER A 192 -4.20 4.56 1.83
C SER A 192 -3.87 4.30 0.36
N TYR A 193 -4.84 3.76 -0.38
CA TYR A 193 -4.77 3.52 -1.83
C TYR A 193 -4.34 4.77 -2.62
N LYS A 194 -4.79 5.94 -2.17
CA LYS A 194 -4.60 7.25 -2.83
C LYS A 194 -3.45 8.09 -2.25
N GLY A 195 -2.67 7.57 -1.31
CA GLY A 195 -1.52 8.29 -0.75
C GLY A 195 -1.83 9.25 0.40
N ILE A 196 -2.96 9.08 1.09
CA ILE A 196 -3.22 9.71 2.40
C ILE A 196 -2.51 8.88 3.47
N ALA A 197 -1.72 9.53 4.32
CA ALA A 197 -0.99 8.92 5.41
C ALA A 197 -1.78 9.02 6.71
N ALA A 198 -1.83 7.95 7.49
CA ALA A 198 -2.23 7.98 8.89
C ALA A 198 -1.03 7.56 9.72
N TRP A 199 -0.68 8.34 10.74
CA TRP A 199 0.49 8.05 11.56
C TRP A 199 0.31 8.51 12.99
N SER A 200 1.10 7.92 13.88
CA SER A 200 1.18 8.32 15.28
C SER A 200 2.60 8.66 15.67
N ASN A 201 2.75 9.59 16.60
CA ASN A 201 4.05 9.92 17.18
C ASN A 201 4.32 9.14 18.48
N THR A 202 5.54 9.22 18.99
CA THR A 202 5.94 8.58 20.26
C THR A 202 5.24 9.14 21.50
N SER A 203 4.65 10.34 21.41
CA SER A 203 3.81 10.94 22.46
C SER A 203 2.37 10.42 22.45
N GLY A 204 2.00 9.59 21.48
CA GLY A 204 0.65 9.06 21.33
C GLY A 204 -0.33 10.03 20.67
N ASP A 205 0.15 11.03 19.93
CA ASP A 205 -0.71 11.83 19.07
C ASP A 205 -1.03 11.08 17.78
N MET A 206 -2.26 11.25 17.27
CA MET A 206 -2.71 10.67 16.00
C MET A 206 -2.80 11.74 14.92
N TYR A 207 -2.36 11.43 13.70
CA TYR A 207 -2.33 12.34 12.57
C TYR A 207 -2.90 11.71 11.30
N ARG A 208 -3.47 12.55 10.44
CA ARG A 208 -3.75 12.26 9.03
C ARG A 208 -3.02 13.30 8.19
N ASP A 209 -2.06 12.86 7.40
CA ASP A 209 -1.04 13.73 6.81
C ASP A 209 -0.44 14.64 7.90
N ALA A 210 -0.32 15.95 7.68
CA ALA A 210 0.18 16.88 8.69
C ALA A 210 -0.88 17.27 9.76
N GLN A 211 -2.13 16.82 9.63
CA GLN A 211 -3.22 17.22 10.53
C GLN A 211 -3.30 16.33 11.76
N GLN A 212 -3.14 16.90 12.97
CA GLN A 212 -3.42 16.19 14.21
C GLN A 212 -4.92 15.91 14.35
N LEU A 213 -5.27 14.63 14.55
CA LEU A 213 -6.64 14.15 14.76
C LEU A 213 -7.00 14.05 16.24
N GLY A 214 -6.04 13.71 17.10
CA GLY A 214 -6.26 13.50 18.53
C GLY A 214 -5.01 13.06 19.29
N ARG A 215 -5.22 12.58 20.52
CA ARG A 215 -4.16 12.19 21.46
C ARG A 215 -4.47 10.86 22.12
N ASN A 216 -3.45 10.28 22.76
CA ASN A 216 -3.49 9.01 23.47
C ASN A 216 -3.89 7.83 22.57
N VAL A 217 -3.44 7.80 21.31
CA VAL A 217 -3.75 6.69 20.40
C VAL A 217 -3.11 5.39 20.88
N ARG A 218 -3.93 4.34 20.93
CA ARG A 218 -3.50 2.96 21.16
C ARG A 218 -3.35 2.19 19.86
N SER A 219 -4.31 2.35 18.95
CA SER A 219 -4.31 1.70 17.63
C SER A 219 -5.11 2.52 16.63
N PHE A 220 -4.79 2.38 15.34
CA PHE A 220 -5.51 3.03 14.26
C PHE A 220 -5.56 2.17 13.00
N ILE A 221 -6.54 2.44 12.15
CA ILE A 221 -6.71 1.88 10.83
C ILE A 221 -7.12 3.00 9.86
N ILE A 222 -6.51 3.04 8.68
CA ILE A 222 -6.88 3.95 7.59
C ILE A 222 -7.71 3.22 6.54
N SER A 223 -8.78 3.86 6.08
CA SER A 223 -9.59 3.37 4.98
C SER A 223 -8.81 3.42 3.67
N GLY A 224 -8.84 2.31 2.93
CA GLY A 224 -8.16 2.18 1.65
C GLY A 224 -8.54 3.28 0.65
N ASN A 225 -9.83 3.55 0.40
CA ASN A 225 -10.21 4.46 -0.71
C ASN A 225 -10.48 5.91 -0.28
N THR A 226 -10.89 6.14 0.97
CA THR A 226 -11.22 7.49 1.45
C THR A 226 -10.10 8.14 2.23
N GLY A 227 -9.20 7.36 2.84
CA GLY A 227 -8.21 7.86 3.79
C GLY A 227 -8.81 8.31 5.12
N ASP A 228 -10.07 7.96 5.40
CA ASP A 228 -10.64 8.11 6.75
C ASP A 228 -9.85 7.28 7.75
N VAL A 229 -9.67 7.82 8.95
CA VAL A 229 -8.91 7.15 10.00
C VAL A 229 -9.84 6.76 11.14
N ALA A 230 -9.96 5.46 11.42
CA ALA A 230 -10.55 4.99 12.67
C ALA A 230 -9.42 4.76 13.67
N TRP A 231 -9.53 5.32 14.87
CA TRP A 231 -8.50 5.14 15.89
C TRP A 231 -9.10 5.07 17.29
N MET A 232 -8.43 4.30 18.13
CA MET A 232 -8.85 3.99 19.48
C MET A 232 -7.85 4.58 20.44
N SER A 233 -8.34 5.29 21.45
CA SER A 233 -7.51 5.84 22.51
C SER A 233 -7.08 4.76 23.51
N THR A 234 -6.17 5.10 24.41
CA THR A 234 -5.83 4.27 25.57
C THR A 234 -6.98 4.17 26.59
N GLY A 235 -7.97 5.06 26.53
CA GLY A 235 -9.20 5.06 27.33
C GLY A 235 -10.35 4.26 26.72
N ASP A 236 -10.11 3.50 25.64
CA ASP A 236 -11.11 2.72 24.91
C ASP A 236 -12.21 3.56 24.22
N GLU A 237 -11.92 4.85 23.99
CA GLU A 237 -12.77 5.70 23.17
C GLU A 237 -12.40 5.50 21.70
N LEU A 238 -13.42 5.30 20.86
CA LEU A 238 -13.24 5.13 19.41
C LEU A 238 -13.58 6.43 18.69
N TYR A 239 -12.73 6.78 17.73
CA TYR A 239 -12.86 7.97 16.91
C TYR A 239 -12.86 7.62 15.43
N LYS A 240 -13.61 8.39 14.63
CA LYS A 240 -13.44 8.50 13.19
C LYS A 240 -12.92 9.90 12.88
N ASN A 241 -11.73 9.98 12.29
CA ASN A 241 -10.97 11.22 12.13
C ASN A 241 -10.86 11.93 13.49
N SER A 242 -11.30 13.18 13.62
CA SER A 242 -11.27 13.91 14.90
C SER A 242 -12.53 13.76 15.76
N SER A 243 -13.50 12.95 15.34
CA SER A 243 -14.80 12.84 15.99
C SER A 243 -14.94 11.54 16.78
N GLN A 244 -15.25 11.65 18.07
CA GLN A 244 -15.56 10.49 18.90
C GLN A 244 -16.88 9.85 18.44
N ILE A 245 -16.88 8.53 18.27
CA ILE A 245 -18.05 7.74 17.87
C ILE A 245 -18.47 6.70 18.93
N SER A 246 -17.61 6.35 19.88
CA SER A 246 -17.94 5.51 21.03
C SER A 246 -17.02 5.80 22.24
N ARG A 247 -17.49 5.44 23.44
CA ARG A 247 -16.77 5.57 24.73
C ARG A 247 -16.28 4.23 25.30
N ASP A 248 -16.58 3.14 24.63
CA ASP A 248 -16.58 1.78 25.18
C ASP A 248 -16.37 0.71 24.10
N ALA A 249 -15.72 1.09 23.00
CA ALA A 249 -15.43 0.16 21.92
C ALA A 249 -14.36 -0.85 22.37
N ALA A 250 -14.65 -2.14 22.20
CA ALA A 250 -13.69 -3.21 22.45
C ALA A 250 -12.83 -3.49 21.20
N THR A 251 -13.47 -3.54 20.03
CA THR A 251 -12.79 -3.79 18.74
C THR A 251 -13.44 -2.97 17.64
N PHE A 252 -12.67 -2.68 16.58
CA PHE A 252 -13.18 -1.94 15.42
C PHE A 252 -12.49 -2.36 14.12
N LYS A 253 -13.16 -2.09 13.01
CA LYS A 253 -12.61 -2.12 11.65
C LYS A 253 -13.15 -0.94 10.86
N ILE A 254 -12.48 -0.61 9.75
CA ILE A 254 -12.95 0.40 8.80
C ILE A 254 -12.98 -0.21 7.41
N ASN A 255 -14.09 0.00 6.71
CA ASN A 255 -14.27 -0.46 5.35
C ASN A 255 -13.56 0.47 4.35
N PRO A 256 -13.31 0.02 3.10
CA PRO A 256 -12.68 0.85 2.08
C PRO A 256 -13.46 2.13 1.74
N ASP A 257 -14.76 2.19 2.02
CA ASP A 257 -15.63 3.37 1.85
C ASP A 257 -15.60 4.33 3.05
N GLY A 258 -14.87 3.99 4.12
CA GLY A 258 -14.74 4.80 5.32
C GLY A 258 -15.78 4.50 6.41
N GLN A 259 -16.70 3.55 6.20
CA GLN A 259 -17.61 3.12 7.27
C GLN A 259 -16.83 2.42 8.38
N VAL A 260 -17.02 2.86 9.63
CA VAL A 260 -16.43 2.23 10.81
C VAL A 260 -17.44 1.28 11.42
N LEU A 261 -17.01 0.04 11.65
CA LEU A 261 -17.77 -1.00 12.30
C LEU A 261 -17.07 -1.35 13.61
N TRP A 262 -17.79 -1.38 14.72
CA TRP A 262 -17.21 -1.71 16.02
C TRP A 262 -18.13 -2.57 16.88
N VAL A 263 -17.53 -3.23 17.84
CA VAL A 263 -18.22 -3.98 18.90
C VAL A 263 -17.88 -3.32 20.22
N ASP A 264 -18.89 -2.94 21.00
CA ASP A 264 -18.68 -2.43 22.35
C ASP A 264 -18.34 -3.55 23.35
N ARG A 265 -18.06 -3.18 24.60
CA ARG A 265 -17.71 -4.16 25.64
C ARG A 265 -18.83 -5.10 26.05
N ASP A 266 -20.08 -4.74 25.75
CA ASP A 266 -21.25 -5.59 25.99
C ASP A 266 -21.52 -6.55 24.81
N GLY A 267 -20.71 -6.46 23.75
CA GLY A 267 -20.80 -7.32 22.57
C GLY A 267 -21.78 -6.81 21.51
N VAL A 268 -22.30 -5.59 21.64
CA VAL A 268 -23.24 -5.01 20.67
C VAL A 268 -22.45 -4.43 19.50
N SER A 269 -22.90 -4.75 18.29
CA SER A 269 -22.29 -4.28 17.04
C SER A 269 -22.92 -2.97 16.58
N HIS A 270 -22.07 -2.06 16.10
CA HIS A 270 -22.45 -0.73 15.65
C HIS A 270 -21.76 -0.37 14.33
N ALA A 271 -22.30 0.63 13.64
CA ALA A 271 -21.78 1.13 12.38
C ALA A 271 -21.94 2.65 12.30
N THR A 272 -20.95 3.36 11.75
CA THR A 272 -21.16 4.74 11.32
C THR A 272 -22.05 4.75 10.09
N ARG A 273 -22.84 5.81 9.94
CA ARG A 273 -23.52 6.09 8.67
C ARG A 273 -22.54 6.53 7.60
#